data_AF-A0A2M8DAJ7-F1
#
_entry.id   AF-A0A2M8DAJ7-F1
#
_cell.length_a   1.000
_cell.length_b   1.000
_cell.length_c   1.000
_cell.angle_alpha   90.00
_cell.angle_beta   90.00
_cell.angle_gamma   90.00
#
_symmetry.space_group_name_H-M   'P 1'
#
loop_
_entity.id
_entity.type
_entity.pdbx_description
1 polymer ?
#
loop_
_entity_poly.entity_id
_entity_poly.type
_entity_poly.pdbx_seq_one_letter_code
_entity_poly.pdbx_strand_id
1 'polypeptide(L)'
;MKNPKPKIQNLKFKVSGQVMLLTVLVLSGSILGASTIAGYLMFLKVRGASDVTNSAKAIFAADTGIEWELYKQFKNPDYPKPSLSNNTNFISSNDTQKIKSIGESNNIFRA
;
A
#
# COMPACT_ATOMS: atom_id res chain seq x y z
N MET A 1 -50.97 -60.53 31.37
CA MET A 1 -50.04 -59.47 31.79
C MET A 1 -49.67 -58.66 30.55
N LYS A 2 -50.04 -57.38 30.47
CA LYS A 2 -49.89 -56.53 29.27
C LYS A 2 -48.82 -55.46 29.55
N ASN A 3 -47.65 -55.56 28.91
CA ASN A 3 -46.55 -54.63 29.12
C ASN A 3 -46.91 -53.22 28.63
N PRO A 4 -46.62 -52.14 29.39
CA PRO A 4 -46.83 -50.78 28.93
C PRO A 4 -45.74 -50.39 27.92
N LYS A 5 -46.14 -49.83 26.77
CA LYS A 5 -45.23 -49.34 25.72
C LYS A 5 -44.56 -48.02 26.16
N PRO A 6 -43.27 -47.80 25.85
CA PRO A 6 -42.58 -46.57 26.21
C PRO A 6 -43.13 -45.38 25.41
N LYS A 7 -43.44 -44.28 26.12
CA LYS A 7 -43.79 -42.99 25.52
C LYS A 7 -42.53 -42.31 25.01
N ILE A 8 -42.37 -42.23 23.68
CA ILE A 8 -41.35 -41.41 23.04
C ILE A 8 -41.77 -39.94 23.22
N GLN A 9 -41.11 -39.23 24.14
CA GLN A 9 -41.32 -37.80 24.31
C GLN A 9 -40.64 -37.07 23.15
N ASN A 10 -41.44 -36.44 22.28
CA ASN A 10 -40.94 -35.52 21.26
C ASN A 10 -40.41 -34.25 21.95
N LEU A 11 -39.09 -34.10 22.05
CA LEU A 11 -38.45 -32.85 22.45
C LEU A 11 -38.71 -31.79 21.37
N LYS A 12 -39.77 -30.99 21.55
CA LYS A 12 -39.98 -29.77 20.75
C LYS A 12 -38.97 -28.73 21.20
N PHE A 13 -37.83 -28.63 20.52
CA PHE A 13 -36.89 -27.53 20.69
C PHE A 13 -37.48 -26.24 20.11
N LYS A 14 -38.00 -25.36 20.98
CA LYS A 14 -38.37 -23.98 20.61
C LYS A 14 -37.11 -23.10 20.60
N VAL A 15 -36.21 -23.34 19.64
CA VAL A 15 -34.85 -22.73 19.61
C VAL A 15 -34.58 -21.93 18.32
N SER A 16 -35.52 -21.87 17.37
CA SER A 16 -35.28 -21.23 16.05
C SER A 16 -34.84 -19.75 16.13
N GLY A 17 -35.55 -18.93 16.93
CA GLY A 17 -35.20 -17.51 17.07
C GLY A 17 -33.89 -17.26 17.84
N GLN A 18 -33.57 -18.10 18.84
CA GLN A 18 -32.34 -17.99 19.61
C GLN A 18 -31.11 -18.38 18.77
N VAL A 19 -31.23 -19.43 17.94
CA VAL A 19 -30.17 -19.79 16.98
C VAL A 19 -29.97 -18.68 15.96
N MET A 20 -31.05 -18.05 15.47
CA MET A 20 -30.95 -16.93 14.54
C MET A 20 -30.22 -15.71 15.14
N LEU A 21 -30.48 -15.38 16.41
CA LEU A 21 -29.76 -14.29 17.08
C LEU A 21 -28.28 -14.63 17.28
N LEU A 22 -27.96 -15.87 17.62
CA LEU A 22 -26.58 -16.32 17.76
C LEU A 22 -25.82 -16.26 16.43
N THR A 23 -26.43 -16.69 15.32
CA THR A 23 -25.79 -16.61 13.99
C THR A 23 -25.57 -15.17 13.56
N VAL A 24 -26.54 -14.28 13.76
CA VAL A 24 -26.38 -12.84 13.47
C VAL A 24 -25.30 -12.21 14.33
N LEU A 25 -25.20 -12.57 15.61
CA LEU A 25 -24.14 -12.09 16.51
C LEU A 25 -22.76 -12.51 16.00
N VAL A 26 -22.60 -13.78 15.63
CA VAL A 26 -21.33 -14.31 15.11
C VAL A 26 -20.96 -13.66 13.78
N LEU A 27 -21.91 -13.51 12.85
CA LEU A 27 -21.69 -12.83 11.57
C LEU A 27 -21.35 -11.35 11.75
N SER A 28 -22.04 -10.67 12.66
CA SER A 28 -21.77 -9.26 12.94
C SER A 28 -20.38 -9.08 13.57
N GLY A 29 -20.02 -9.97 14.50
CA GLY A 29 -18.70 -10.01 15.13
C GLY A 29 -17.58 -10.26 14.12
N SER A 30 -17.78 -11.19 13.17
CA SER A 30 -16.78 -11.49 12.14
C SER A 30 -16.62 -10.34 11.14
N ILE A 31 -17.72 -9.72 10.70
CA ILE A 31 -17.68 -8.54 9.81
C ILE A 31 -16.99 -7.36 10.50
N LEU A 32 -17.30 -7.11 11.77
CA LEU A 32 -16.64 -6.07 12.57
C LEU A 32 -15.14 -6.35 12.69
N GLY A 33 -14.75 -7.59 13.02
CA GLY A 33 -13.35 -7.98 13.11
C GLY A 33 -12.59 -7.83 11.80
N ALA A 34 -13.19 -8.23 10.68
CA ALA A 34 -12.58 -8.05 9.36
C ALA A 34 -12.44 -6.56 8.98
N SER A 35 -13.48 -5.76 9.28
CA SER A 35 -13.50 -4.34 8.94
C SER A 35 -12.48 -3.54 9.73
N THR A 36 -12.26 -3.85 11.01
CA THR A 36 -11.25 -3.17 11.83
C THR A 36 -9.83 -3.46 11.34
N ILE A 37 -9.52 -4.71 11.00
CA ILE A 37 -8.23 -5.09 10.42
C ILE A 37 -8.02 -4.39 9.07
N ALA A 38 -9.02 -4.42 8.19
CA ALA A 38 -8.95 -3.75 6.90
C ALA A 38 -8.75 -2.24 7.04
N GLY A 39 -9.50 -1.59 7.94
CA GLY A 39 -9.36 -0.16 8.24
C GLY A 39 -7.97 0.19 8.78
N TYR A 40 -7.42 -0.63 9.68
CA TYR A 40 -6.08 -0.43 10.21
C TYR A 40 -4.99 -0.55 9.13
N LEU A 41 -5.07 -1.58 8.28
CA LEU A 41 -4.15 -1.75 7.16
C LEU A 41 -4.24 -0.58 6.19
N MET A 42 -5.45 -0.13 5.86
CA MET A 42 -5.66 1.03 5.00
C MET A 42 -5.03 2.29 5.59
N PHE A 43 -5.21 2.53 6.89
CA PHE A 43 -4.59 3.65 7.59
C PHE A 43 -3.05 3.63 7.48
N LEU A 44 -2.43 2.47 7.70
CA LEU A 44 -0.98 2.32 7.55
C LEU A 44 -0.52 2.60 6.11
N LYS A 45 -1.26 2.12 5.11
CA LYS A 45 -0.94 2.35 3.69
C LYS A 45 -1.04 3.83 3.33
N VAL A 46 -2.04 4.54 3.83
CA VAL A 46 -2.19 5.99 3.60
C VAL A 46 -1.03 6.78 4.21
N ARG A 47 -0.56 6.42 5.42
CA ARG A 47 0.60 7.09 6.04
C ARG A 47 1.86 6.94 5.18
N GLY A 48 2.12 5.73 4.67
CA GLY A 48 3.28 5.46 3.82
C GLY A 48 3.14 5.92 2.36
N ALA A 49 1.94 6.24 1.88
CA ALA A 49 1.71 6.59 0.48
C ALA A 49 2.46 7.86 0.06
N SER A 50 2.56 8.85 0.95
CA SER A 50 3.29 10.09 0.69
C SER A 50 4.78 9.86 0.41
N ASP A 51 5.41 8.94 1.16
CA ASP A 51 6.80 8.56 0.97
C ASP A 51 7.01 7.82 -0.35
N VAL A 52 6.06 6.97 -0.76
CA VAL A 52 6.13 6.27 -2.05
C VAL A 52 6.05 7.25 -3.21
N THR A 53 5.13 8.22 -3.16
CA THR A 53 5.02 9.24 -4.21
C THR A 53 6.27 10.12 -4.30
N ASN A 54 6.81 10.56 -3.16
CA ASN A 54 8.04 11.35 -3.12
C ASN A 54 9.25 10.53 -3.57
N SER A 55 9.30 9.24 -3.24
CA SER A 55 10.33 8.31 -3.73
C SER A 55 10.27 8.15 -5.25
N ALA A 56 9.08 7.98 -5.84
CA ALA A 56 8.93 7.88 -7.27
C ALA A 56 9.40 9.17 -7.97
N LYS A 57 9.01 10.33 -7.45
CA LYS A 57 9.48 11.64 -7.92
C LYS A 57 11.01 11.76 -7.90
N ALA A 58 11.64 11.33 -6.80
CA ALA A 58 13.10 11.34 -6.68
C ALA A 58 13.76 10.38 -7.69
N ILE A 59 13.19 9.20 -7.98
CA ILE A 59 13.71 8.30 -9.02
C ILE A 59 13.66 8.96 -10.40
N PHE A 60 12.51 9.52 -10.80
CA PHE A 60 12.40 10.20 -12.10
C PHE A 60 13.33 11.42 -12.22
N ALA A 61 13.54 12.15 -11.13
CA ALA A 61 14.52 13.24 -11.10
C ALA A 61 15.95 12.71 -11.28
N ALA A 62 16.30 11.56 -10.67
CA ALA A 62 17.59 10.93 -10.85
C ALA A 62 17.80 10.52 -12.32
N ASP A 63 16.83 9.84 -12.92
CA ASP A 63 16.88 9.40 -14.32
C ASP A 63 17.06 10.59 -15.28
N THR A 64 16.33 11.68 -15.05
CA THR A 64 16.50 12.92 -15.85
C THR A 64 17.93 13.45 -15.77
N GLY A 65 18.57 13.37 -14.60
CA GLY A 65 19.96 13.77 -14.45
C GLY A 65 20.96 12.87 -15.18
N ILE A 66 20.68 11.56 -15.26
CA ILE A 66 21.49 10.62 -16.06
C ILE A 66 21.36 10.97 -17.54
N GLU A 67 20.14 11.15 -18.03
CA GLU A 67 19.87 11.51 -19.42
C GLU A 67 20.53 12.85 -19.80
N TRP A 68 20.51 13.83 -18.90
CA TRP A 68 21.18 15.11 -19.11
C TRP A 68 22.70 14.97 -19.23
N GLU A 69 23.36 14.21 -18.35
CA GLU A 69 24.80 13.96 -18.45
C GLU A 69 25.18 13.20 -19.72
N LEU A 70 24.39 12.18 -20.10
CA LEU A 70 24.59 11.45 -21.34
C LEU A 70 24.42 12.37 -22.57
N TYR A 71 23.40 13.23 -22.56
CA TYR A 71 23.19 14.18 -23.65
C TYR A 71 24.37 15.15 -23.79
N LYS A 72 24.89 15.66 -22.67
CA LYS A 72 26.09 16.50 -22.69
C LYS A 72 27.29 15.78 -23.27
N GLN A 73 27.48 14.52 -22.89
CA GLN A 73 28.62 13.71 -23.34
C GLN A 73 28.58 13.42 -24.85
N PHE A 74 27.40 13.14 -25.42
CA PHE A 74 27.29 12.68 -26.81
C PHE A 74 26.86 13.76 -27.82
N LYS A 75 26.25 14.85 -27.37
CA LYS A 75 25.63 15.84 -28.28
C LYS A 75 26.12 17.26 -28.05
N ASN A 76 25.97 17.79 -26.83
CA ASN A 76 26.31 19.17 -26.54
C ASN A 76 26.84 19.34 -25.11
N PRO A 77 28.17 19.43 -24.91
CA PRO A 77 28.79 19.52 -23.59
C PRO A 77 28.27 20.66 -22.72
N ASP A 78 27.87 21.78 -23.34
CA ASP A 78 27.46 23.01 -22.65
C ASP A 78 25.93 23.13 -22.52
N TYR A 79 25.20 22.02 -22.64
CA TYR A 79 23.74 22.04 -22.52
C TYR A 79 23.32 22.39 -21.07
N PRO A 80 22.47 23.42 -20.88
CA PRO A 80 22.11 23.87 -19.54
C PRO A 80 21.35 22.80 -18.76
N LYS A 81 21.48 22.82 -17.43
CA LYS A 81 20.77 21.90 -16.55
C LYS A 81 19.25 22.13 -16.65
N PRO A 82 18.43 21.07 -16.86
CA PRO A 82 16.98 21.21 -16.86
C PRO A 82 16.43 21.53 -15.47
N SER A 83 15.42 22.39 -15.41
CA SER A 83 14.65 22.69 -14.19
C SER A 83 13.38 21.83 -14.14
N LEU A 84 13.19 21.09 -13.06
CA LEU A 84 12.00 20.26 -12.85
C LEU A 84 10.87 21.10 -12.20
N SER A 85 9.65 21.04 -12.74
CA SER A 85 8.51 21.87 -12.31
C SER A 85 7.73 21.34 -11.10
N ASN A 86 8.11 20.17 -10.59
CA ASN A 86 7.36 19.39 -9.60
C ASN A 86 8.00 19.43 -8.19
N ASN A 87 8.73 20.49 -7.86
CA ASN A 87 9.48 20.63 -6.59
C ASN A 87 10.48 19.50 -6.33
N THR A 88 11.11 19.00 -7.41
CA THR A 88 12.19 18.03 -7.31
C THR A 88 13.49 18.62 -7.83
N ASN A 89 14.60 18.04 -7.42
CA ASN A 89 15.92 18.40 -7.90
C ASN A 89 16.74 17.14 -8.15
N PHE A 90 17.86 17.28 -8.83
CA PHE A 90 18.82 16.21 -8.95
C PHE A 90 20.24 16.75 -8.88
N ILE A 91 21.15 15.92 -8.41
CA ILE A 91 22.59 16.19 -8.38
C ILE A 91 23.24 15.13 -9.26
N SER A 92 23.81 15.55 -10.37
CA SER A 92 24.59 14.67 -11.25
C SER A 92 26.07 14.93 -11.07
N SER A 93 26.84 13.84 -11.15
CA SER A 93 28.30 13.84 -11.13
C SER A 93 28.79 12.97 -12.28
N ASN A 94 29.69 13.53 -13.08
CA ASN A 94 30.28 12.87 -14.23
C ASN A 94 31.77 12.66 -13.94
N ASP A 95 32.17 11.40 -13.83
CA ASP A 95 33.56 10.97 -13.77
C ASP A 95 33.87 10.17 -15.04
N THR A 96 35.15 10.05 -15.37
CA THR A 96 35.74 9.50 -16.60
C THR A 96 35.13 8.16 -17.07
N GLN A 97 34.59 7.36 -16.15
CA GLN A 97 33.94 6.06 -16.44
C GLN A 97 32.58 5.88 -15.77
N LYS A 98 32.04 6.91 -15.11
CA LYS A 98 30.81 6.77 -14.33
C LYS A 98 29.98 8.05 -14.32
N ILE A 99 28.73 7.91 -14.73
CA ILE A 99 27.70 8.90 -14.49
C ILE A 99 26.94 8.48 -13.24
N LYS A 100 26.81 9.38 -12.27
CA LYS A 100 25.97 9.22 -11.10
C LYS A 100 24.95 10.34 -11.08
N SER A 101 23.69 10.01 -10.85
CA SER A 101 22.65 11.00 -10.59
C SER A 101 21.93 10.64 -9.30
N ILE A 102 21.62 11.63 -8.48
CA ILE A 102 20.82 11.48 -7.26
C ILE A 102 19.66 12.44 -7.39
N GLY A 103 18.44 11.92 -7.46
CA GLY A 103 17.23 12.71 -7.45
C GLY A 103 16.71 12.93 -6.03
N GLU A 104 16.04 14.07 -5.84
CA GLU A 104 15.59 14.60 -4.57
C GLU A 104 14.13 15.03 -4.67
N SER A 105 13.31 14.61 -3.70
CA SER A 105 11.94 15.05 -3.54
C SER A 105 11.56 15.07 -2.05
N ASN A 106 11.29 16.25 -1.50
CA ASN A 106 10.75 16.43 -0.15
C ASN A 106 11.51 15.61 0.92
N ASN A 107 12.85 15.75 0.96
CA ASN A 107 13.79 15.01 1.83
C ASN A 107 13.99 13.52 1.53
N ILE A 108 13.46 13.00 0.43
CA ILE A 108 13.74 11.65 -0.05
C ILE A 108 14.76 11.71 -1.19
N PHE A 109 15.83 10.93 -1.05
CA PHE A 109 16.91 10.84 -2.04
C PHE A 109 16.93 9.44 -2.67
N ARG A 110 17.01 9.38 -4.00
CA ARG A 110 17.08 8.14 -4.79
C ARG A 110 18.14 8.28 -5.88
N ALA A 111 18.84 7.19 -6.22
CA ALA A 111 19.97 7.18 -7.13
C ALA A 111 19.99 5.88 -7.94
#